data_AF-A0A6P9DVY2-F1
#
_entry.id   AF-A0A6P9DVY2-F1
#
_cell.length_a   1.000
_cell.length_b   1.000
_cell.length_c   1.000
_cell.angle_alpha   90.00
_cell.angle_beta   90.00
_cell.angle_gamma   90.00
#
_symmetry.space_group_name_H-M   'P 1'
#
loop_
_entity.id
_entity.type
_entity.pdbx_description
1 polymer ?
#
loop_
_entity_poly.entity_id
_entity_poly.type
_entity_poly.pdbx_seq_one_letter_code
_entity_poly.pdbx_strand_id
1 'polypeptide(L)'
;MSANAGGDWRALECALRNSLQHLRDKWAQRTRLWRNTDCAPEKQEEEEAKETIGSQSSALESLPIYVKLYIMSFLTPKELIYLGSTNYYWRITVQDPLLWRYFLIRDLPSWNSIDWESLPDAKIFNQPFVEPDNIDPCNFMAAYKKCCSFHKSFLKPNRTTYSTMSSFLQSLITQAEPCFPMFGPGLEDLDQSLVYTMMASPDILPLAGMPSRQIQGIGSGVSFNLNGRNFNILTLYSKTRKERQRDKADTNSINKMFYEVSNVDGTTQYKLIEHVQNVCRLANGFIYVADAEDHKGHNRQIEFAWMSAMLDPTLGPSARPLLILSCISCASKERIPCVYLAHQLQLNLLDRPWMVQDIEAATLVGLLDGIQWLLEHVKH
;
A
#
# COMPACT_ATOMS: atom_id res chain seq x y z
N MET A 1 28.21 2.05 12.48
CA MET A 1 27.18 2.96 13.04
C MET A 1 25.90 2.68 12.29
N SER A 2 25.07 1.82 12.89
CA SER A 2 23.86 1.25 12.31
C SER A 2 22.72 2.27 12.42
N ALA A 3 22.26 2.80 11.29
CA ALA A 3 21.04 3.58 11.23
C ALA A 3 19.85 2.61 11.32
N ASN A 4 19.28 2.49 12.51
CA ASN A 4 17.96 1.91 12.74
C ASN A 4 16.94 2.67 11.89
N ALA A 5 16.59 2.13 10.72
CA ALA A 5 15.57 2.66 9.82
C ALA A 5 14.18 2.02 10.04
N GLY A 6 14.03 1.19 11.06
CA GLY A 6 12.76 0.59 11.48
C GLY A 6 12.36 1.11 12.85
N GLY A 7 11.37 2.01 12.92
CA GLY A 7 10.85 2.52 14.19
C GLY A 7 10.03 3.81 14.10
N ASP A 8 10.03 4.49 12.96
CA ASP A 8 9.56 5.88 12.90
C ASP A 8 8.31 6.06 12.03
N TRP A 9 7.34 5.13 11.99
CA TRP A 9 6.02 5.46 11.40
C TRP A 9 5.36 6.58 12.21
N ARG A 10 5.33 6.45 13.54
CA ARG A 10 4.83 7.51 14.42
C ARG A 10 5.67 8.78 14.33
N ALA A 11 6.98 8.68 14.09
CA ALA A 11 7.80 9.86 13.88
C ALA A 11 7.64 10.46 12.49
N LEU A 12 7.29 9.67 11.48
CA LEU A 12 6.94 10.12 10.13
C LEU A 12 5.55 10.76 10.19
N GLU A 13 4.55 10.14 10.81
CA GLU A 13 3.25 10.73 11.11
C GLU A 13 3.38 12.01 11.94
N CYS A 14 4.21 12.02 12.99
CA CYS A 14 4.50 13.22 13.79
C CYS A 14 5.27 14.28 13.00
N ALA A 15 6.28 13.92 12.21
CA ALA A 15 6.99 14.83 11.32
C ALA A 15 6.05 15.40 10.27
N LEU A 16 5.09 14.62 9.79
CA LEU A 16 4.06 15.03 8.84
C LEU A 16 3.02 15.95 9.51
N ARG A 17 2.54 15.64 10.72
CA ARG A 17 1.66 16.53 11.51
C ARG A 17 2.37 17.84 11.87
N ASN A 18 3.63 17.77 12.30
CA ASN A 18 4.49 18.93 12.56
C ASN A 18 4.80 19.68 11.27
N SER A 19 4.87 19.00 10.12
CA SER A 19 5.02 19.66 8.84
C SER A 19 3.78 20.43 8.40
N LEU A 20 2.59 19.99 8.78
CA LEU A 20 1.36 20.76 8.57
C LEU A 20 1.33 22.02 9.44
N GLN A 21 1.85 21.92 10.66
CA GLN A 21 2.09 23.10 11.50
C GLN A 21 3.16 24.01 10.88
N HIS A 22 4.27 23.44 10.39
CA HIS A 22 5.34 24.18 9.74
C HIS A 22 4.88 24.83 8.43
N LEU A 23 4.01 24.18 7.66
CA LEU A 23 3.35 24.72 6.47
C LEU A 23 2.50 25.93 6.86
N ARG A 24 1.65 25.79 7.88
CA ARG A 24 0.86 26.91 8.44
C ARG A 24 1.75 28.10 8.81
N ASP A 25 2.89 27.83 9.44
CA ASP A 25 3.82 28.86 9.92
C ASP A 25 4.64 29.50 8.78
N LYS A 26 5.10 28.70 7.81
CA LYS A 26 5.85 29.17 6.63
C LYS A 26 4.99 30.01 5.69
N TRP A 27 3.70 29.69 5.57
CA TRP A 27 2.74 30.52 4.85
C TRP A 27 2.46 31.84 5.58
N ALA A 28 2.36 31.81 6.91
CA ALA A 28 2.25 33.04 7.70
C ALA A 28 3.48 33.95 7.48
N GLN A 29 4.68 33.38 7.29
CA GLN A 29 5.89 34.13 6.94
C GLN A 29 5.89 34.67 5.49
N ARG A 30 5.50 33.86 4.49
CA ARG A 30 5.44 34.29 3.09
C ARG A 30 4.44 35.43 2.87
N THR A 31 3.35 35.43 3.63
CA THR A 31 2.35 36.52 3.62
C THR A 31 2.90 37.83 4.21
N ARG A 32 3.80 37.76 5.21
CA ARG A 32 4.51 38.95 5.73
C ARG A 32 5.48 39.51 4.69
N LEU A 33 6.12 38.64 3.91
CA LEU A 33 6.99 39.04 2.82
C LEU A 33 6.21 39.79 1.73
N TRP A 34 5.03 39.29 1.35
CA TRP A 34 4.16 39.93 0.35
C TRP A 34 3.53 41.23 0.85
N ARG A 35 3.21 41.33 2.15
CA ARG A 35 2.74 42.58 2.76
C ARG A 35 3.81 43.68 2.78
N ASN A 36 5.09 43.31 2.82
CA ASN A 36 6.20 44.26 2.83
C ASN A 36 6.63 44.74 1.44
N THR A 37 6.22 44.05 0.37
CA THR A 37 6.47 44.52 -1.01
C THR A 37 5.49 45.60 -1.47
N ASP A 38 4.37 45.80 -0.76
CA ASP A 38 3.31 46.78 -1.11
C ASP A 38 3.32 48.05 -0.23
N CYS A 39 4.44 48.39 0.42
CA CYS A 39 4.56 49.63 1.20
C CYS A 39 5.92 50.31 0.98
N ALA A 40 6.06 50.99 -0.16
CA ALA A 40 6.93 52.16 -0.26
C ALA A 40 6.04 53.41 -0.12
N PRO A 41 6.33 54.36 0.79
CA PRO A 41 5.54 55.57 0.89
C PRO A 41 6.13 56.63 -0.05
N GLU A 42 5.47 56.89 -1.18
CA GLU A 42 5.61 58.18 -1.85
C GLU A 42 4.35 59.00 -1.63
N LYS A 43 4.58 60.25 -1.22
CA LYS A 43 3.60 61.24 -0.78
C LYS A 43 2.93 61.92 -1.97
N GLN A 44 1.61 62.19 -1.83
CA GLN A 44 0.83 63.34 -2.34
C GLN A 44 0.73 63.47 -3.88
N GLU A 45 -0.43 63.62 -4.54
CA GLU A 45 -1.60 64.47 -4.30
C GLU A 45 -2.82 64.02 -5.17
N GLU A 46 -4.00 64.54 -4.80
CA GLU A 46 -5.36 64.52 -5.40
C GLU A 46 -5.41 64.75 -6.94
N GLU A 47 -6.44 64.51 -7.75
CA GLU A 47 -7.87 64.13 -7.68
C GLU A 47 -8.26 63.79 -9.15
N GLU A 48 -9.15 62.82 -9.37
CA GLU A 48 -10.32 62.92 -10.28
C GLU A 48 -10.80 61.53 -10.73
N ALA A 49 -12.08 61.32 -10.47
CA ALA A 49 -12.84 60.12 -10.78
C ALA A 49 -12.96 59.87 -12.29
N LYS A 50 -12.73 58.62 -12.70
CA LYS A 50 -13.46 58.00 -13.83
C LYS A 50 -13.39 56.47 -13.78
N GLU A 51 -14.59 55.89 -13.75
CA GLU A 51 -14.97 54.55 -14.19
C GLU A 51 -14.55 53.35 -13.32
N THR A 52 -15.33 53.22 -12.24
CA THR A 52 -15.88 51.96 -11.74
C THR A 52 -16.24 50.95 -12.85
N ILE A 53 -15.33 50.03 -13.14
CA ILE A 53 -15.64 48.59 -13.30
C ILE A 53 -14.75 47.85 -12.29
N GLY A 54 -14.97 48.14 -11.01
CA GLY A 54 -14.42 47.33 -9.94
C GLY A 54 -15.19 46.02 -9.92
N SER A 55 -14.64 44.98 -10.54
CA SER A 55 -15.01 43.61 -10.23
C SER A 55 -14.79 43.45 -8.72
N GLN A 56 -15.85 43.60 -7.92
CA GLN A 56 -15.79 43.40 -6.49
C GLN A 56 -15.31 41.97 -6.27
N SER A 57 -14.03 41.82 -5.94
CA SER A 57 -13.49 40.52 -5.55
C SER A 57 -14.35 40.01 -4.40
N SER A 58 -14.83 38.78 -4.54
CA SER A 58 -15.71 38.22 -3.51
C SER A 58 -15.01 38.26 -2.15
N ALA A 59 -15.76 38.36 -1.04
CA ALA A 59 -15.16 38.38 0.30
C ALA A 59 -14.28 37.14 0.58
N LEU A 60 -14.53 36.04 -0.13
CA LEU A 60 -13.71 34.82 -0.11
C LEU A 60 -12.40 34.99 -0.90
N GLU A 61 -12.43 35.70 -2.03
CA GLU A 61 -11.26 36.04 -2.84
C GLU A 61 -10.37 37.10 -2.20
N SER A 62 -10.90 37.97 -1.33
CA SER A 62 -10.09 38.91 -0.55
C SER A 62 -9.34 38.25 0.62
N LEU A 63 -9.66 37.00 0.97
CA LEU A 63 -8.95 36.29 2.05
C LEU A 63 -7.49 35.99 1.65
N PRO A 64 -6.56 35.96 2.61
CA PRO A 64 -5.22 35.48 2.35
C PRO A 64 -5.22 34.03 1.85
N ILE A 65 -4.27 33.69 0.97
CA ILE A 65 -4.16 32.35 0.36
C ILE A 65 -4.11 31.22 1.40
N TYR A 66 -3.44 31.43 2.53
CA TYR A 66 -3.34 30.41 3.59
C TYR A 66 -4.70 30.12 4.26
N VAL A 67 -5.56 31.13 4.41
CA VAL A 67 -6.92 30.95 4.95
C VAL A 67 -7.76 30.18 3.94
N LYS A 68 -7.64 30.51 2.65
CA LYS A 68 -8.34 29.79 1.57
C LYS A 68 -7.93 28.32 1.52
N LEU A 69 -6.64 28.02 1.52
CA LEU A 69 -6.14 26.64 1.53
C LEU A 69 -6.53 25.90 2.81
N TYR A 70 -6.54 26.57 3.96
CA TYR A 70 -7.05 25.98 5.20
C TYR A 70 -8.54 25.66 5.12
N ILE A 71 -9.37 26.56 4.59
CA ILE A 71 -10.79 26.29 4.32
C ILE A 71 -10.93 25.10 3.36
N MET A 72 -10.15 25.09 2.27
CA MET A 72 -10.14 23.99 1.29
C MET A 72 -9.71 22.65 1.89
N SER A 73 -8.88 22.65 2.93
CA SER A 73 -8.41 21.42 3.58
C SER A 73 -9.55 20.60 4.21
N PHE A 74 -10.68 21.24 4.53
CA PHE A 74 -11.88 20.58 5.01
C PHE A 74 -12.79 20.05 3.90
N LEU A 75 -12.54 20.44 2.66
CA LEU A 75 -13.34 20.00 1.51
C LEU A 75 -12.86 18.65 1.00
N THR A 76 -13.80 17.90 0.43
CA THR A 76 -13.52 16.68 -0.33
C THR A 76 -12.96 17.02 -1.72
N PRO A 77 -12.21 16.10 -2.35
CA PRO A 77 -11.75 16.28 -3.74
C PRO A 77 -12.88 16.58 -4.74
N LYS A 78 -14.11 16.10 -4.48
CA LYS A 78 -15.28 16.40 -5.31
C LYS A 78 -15.71 17.86 -5.19
N GLU A 79 -15.79 18.36 -3.96
CA GLU A 79 -16.14 19.77 -3.67
C GLU A 79 -15.10 20.74 -4.23
N LEU A 80 -13.83 20.35 -4.20
CA LEU A 80 -12.76 21.15 -4.81
C LEU A 80 -12.91 21.26 -6.33
N ILE A 81 -13.39 20.22 -7.01
CA ILE A 81 -13.68 20.28 -8.45
C ILE A 81 -14.83 21.26 -8.72
N TYR A 82 -15.87 21.25 -7.89
CA TYR A 82 -16.97 22.23 -8.00
C TYR A 82 -16.47 23.66 -7.75
N LEU A 83 -15.64 23.87 -6.73
CA LEU A 83 -15.03 25.19 -6.44
C LEU A 83 -14.17 25.66 -7.61
N GLY A 84 -13.33 24.78 -8.16
CA GLY A 84 -12.50 25.08 -9.34
C GLY A 84 -13.29 25.33 -10.62
N SER A 85 -14.57 24.95 -10.66
CA SER A 85 -15.45 25.19 -11.82
C SER A 85 -16.11 26.57 -11.78
N THR A 86 -15.98 27.32 -10.68
CA THR A 86 -16.63 28.64 -10.52
C THR A 86 -15.90 29.74 -11.27
N ASN A 87 -14.56 29.81 -11.17
CA ASN A 87 -13.72 30.84 -11.78
C ASN A 87 -12.30 30.31 -12.02
N TYR A 88 -11.58 30.89 -12.97
CA TYR A 88 -10.16 30.65 -13.25
C TYR A 88 -9.28 30.82 -12.01
N TYR A 89 -9.55 31.82 -11.16
CA TYR A 89 -8.84 32.02 -9.90
C TYR A 89 -8.91 30.79 -8.99
N TRP A 90 -10.12 30.28 -8.73
CA TRP A 90 -10.34 29.10 -7.91
C TRP A 90 -9.81 27.83 -8.58
N ARG A 91 -9.86 27.75 -9.92
CA ARG A 91 -9.26 26.64 -10.67
C ARG A 91 -7.77 26.50 -10.42
N ILE A 92 -7.02 27.61 -10.41
CA ILE A 92 -5.59 27.62 -10.09
C ILE A 92 -5.38 27.31 -8.60
N THR A 93 -6.16 27.95 -7.72
CA THR A 93 -5.99 27.82 -6.26
C THR A 93 -6.22 26.40 -5.78
N VAL A 94 -7.20 25.69 -6.35
CA VAL A 94 -7.48 24.28 -6.05
C VAL A 94 -6.36 23.35 -6.51
N GLN A 95 -5.56 23.73 -7.51
CA GLN A 95 -4.44 22.93 -8.00
C GLN A 95 -3.15 23.16 -7.21
N ASP A 96 -3.21 23.88 -6.09
CA ASP A 96 -2.04 24.17 -5.27
C ASP A 96 -1.34 22.87 -4.81
N PRO A 97 -0.02 22.72 -5.06
CA PRO A 97 0.73 21.51 -4.71
C PRO A 97 0.68 21.16 -3.22
N LEU A 98 0.61 22.15 -2.32
CA LEU A 98 0.63 21.91 -0.88
C LEU A 98 -0.72 21.44 -0.37
N LEU A 99 -1.81 21.90 -0.97
CA LEU A 99 -3.15 21.38 -0.70
C LEU A 99 -3.21 19.88 -1.05
N TRP A 100 -2.73 19.50 -2.23
CA TRP A 100 -2.71 18.09 -2.65
C TRP A 100 -1.71 17.24 -1.87
N ARG A 101 -0.56 17.82 -1.46
CA ARG A 101 0.37 17.14 -0.56
C ARG A 101 -0.30 16.85 0.80
N TYR A 102 -1.05 17.80 1.35
CA TYR A 102 -1.83 17.59 2.57
C TYR A 102 -2.84 16.46 2.42
N PHE A 103 -3.65 16.48 1.35
CA PHE A 103 -4.64 15.41 1.12
C PHE A 103 -3.99 14.05 0.95
N LEU A 104 -2.87 13.98 0.23
CA LEU A 104 -2.13 12.74 0.07
C LEU A 104 -1.71 12.22 1.44
N ILE A 105 -1.05 13.04 2.26
CA ILE A 105 -0.59 12.64 3.60
C ILE A 105 -1.74 12.24 4.53
N ARG A 106 -2.86 12.98 4.49
CA ARG A 106 -4.02 12.75 5.35
C ARG A 106 -4.75 11.46 4.99
N ASP A 107 -4.93 11.21 3.69
CA ASP A 107 -5.79 10.14 3.20
C ASP A 107 -5.02 8.83 2.97
N LEU A 108 -3.70 8.87 2.71
CA LEU A 108 -2.86 7.69 2.49
C LEU A 108 -3.06 6.58 3.54
N PRO A 109 -3.05 6.89 4.86
CA PRO A 109 -3.15 5.87 5.90
C PRO A 109 -4.52 5.18 5.96
N SER A 110 -5.54 5.81 5.37
CA SER A 110 -6.92 5.28 5.37
C SER A 110 -7.18 4.29 4.24
N TRP A 111 -6.26 4.17 3.27
CA TRP A 111 -6.40 3.21 2.20
C TRP A 111 -6.03 1.82 2.69
N ASN A 112 -6.93 0.87 2.45
CA ASN A 112 -6.77 -0.54 2.82
C ASN A 112 -6.07 -1.38 1.74
N SER A 113 -5.72 -0.79 0.59
CA SER A 113 -5.12 -1.52 -0.54
C SER A 113 -4.22 -0.60 -1.36
N ILE A 114 -3.05 -1.10 -1.78
CA ILE A 114 -2.13 -0.41 -2.68
C ILE A 114 -1.43 -1.43 -3.58
N ASP A 115 -1.28 -1.12 -4.86
CA ASP A 115 -0.63 -1.98 -5.84
C ASP A 115 0.63 -1.36 -6.45
N TRP A 116 1.32 -2.17 -7.25
CA TRP A 116 2.55 -1.79 -7.94
C TRP A 116 2.39 -0.59 -8.88
N GLU A 117 1.20 -0.34 -9.43
CA GLU A 117 0.93 0.83 -10.26
C GLU A 117 0.61 2.05 -9.40
N SER A 118 -0.12 1.90 -8.30
CA SER A 118 -0.63 3.01 -7.50
C SER A 118 0.33 3.51 -6.43
N LEU A 119 1.42 2.78 -6.10
CA LEU A 119 2.37 3.20 -5.08
C LEU A 119 3.01 4.58 -5.39
N PRO A 120 2.89 5.56 -4.48
CA PRO A 120 3.60 6.83 -4.61
C PRO A 120 5.11 6.66 -4.43
N ASP A 121 5.93 7.54 -5.03
CA ASP A 121 7.38 7.54 -4.77
C ASP A 121 7.67 7.89 -3.30
N ALA A 122 8.56 7.14 -2.65
CA ALA A 122 9.00 7.41 -1.28
C ALA A 122 9.55 8.84 -1.09
N LYS A 123 10.10 9.45 -2.15
CA LYS A 123 10.58 10.84 -2.14
C LYS A 123 9.48 11.84 -1.74
N ILE A 124 8.21 11.55 -2.03
CA ILE A 124 7.06 12.39 -1.70
C ILE A 124 6.96 12.64 -0.18
N PHE A 125 7.34 11.65 0.63
CA PHE A 125 7.29 11.74 2.08
C PHE A 125 8.52 12.45 2.66
N ASN A 126 9.68 12.23 2.04
CA ASN A 126 10.97 12.69 2.56
C ASN A 126 11.40 14.06 2.02
N GLN A 127 10.70 14.62 1.02
CA GLN A 127 11.07 15.90 0.44
C GLN A 127 10.87 17.04 1.45
N PRO A 128 11.94 17.73 1.90
CA PRO A 128 11.82 18.85 2.81
C PRO A 128 10.97 19.96 2.15
N PHE A 129 10.22 20.71 2.96
CA PHE A 129 9.34 21.79 2.47
C PHE A 129 10.10 23.01 1.92
N VAL A 130 11.40 22.89 1.71
CA VAL A 130 12.37 23.96 1.51
C VAL A 130 13.00 23.75 0.14
N GLU A 131 12.37 24.32 -0.88
CA GLU A 131 12.97 25.04 -2.03
C GLU A 131 12.12 24.86 -3.29
N PRO A 132 11.32 25.87 -3.68
CA PRO A 132 10.51 25.83 -4.89
C PRO A 132 11.32 25.95 -6.19
N ASP A 133 12.63 26.20 -6.11
CA ASP A 133 13.42 26.63 -7.28
C ASP A 133 14.15 25.50 -8.00
N ASN A 134 14.09 24.25 -7.50
CA ASN A 134 14.79 23.11 -8.11
C ASN A 134 13.97 21.81 -8.16
N ILE A 135 12.66 21.89 -7.96
CA ILE A 135 11.78 20.73 -8.00
C ILE A 135 11.07 20.76 -9.34
N ASP A 136 11.43 19.83 -10.23
CA ASP A 136 10.50 19.37 -11.27
C ASP A 136 9.20 18.99 -10.52
N PRO A 137 8.13 19.79 -10.62
CA PRO A 137 7.13 19.88 -9.57
C PRO A 137 6.45 18.53 -9.41
N CYS A 138 6.77 17.82 -8.31
CA CYS A 138 6.09 16.60 -7.95
C CYS A 138 4.58 16.91 -7.97
N ASN A 139 3.88 16.36 -8.95
CA ASN A 139 2.46 16.65 -9.16
C ASN A 139 1.67 15.83 -8.13
N PHE A 140 1.59 16.34 -6.90
CA PHE A 140 0.88 15.69 -5.79
C PHE A 140 -0.58 15.41 -6.15
N MET A 141 -1.21 16.24 -6.98
CA MET A 141 -2.55 15.98 -7.51
C MET A 141 -2.58 14.74 -8.40
N ALA A 142 -1.60 14.57 -9.30
CA ALA A 142 -1.49 13.37 -10.12
C ALA A 142 -1.18 12.12 -9.28
N ALA A 143 -0.28 12.22 -8.30
CA ALA A 143 0.01 11.14 -7.37
C ALA A 143 -1.25 10.73 -6.57
N TYR A 144 -1.98 11.70 -6.02
CA TYR A 144 -3.24 11.47 -5.32
C TYR A 144 -4.27 10.78 -6.21
N LYS A 145 -4.43 11.26 -7.47
CA LYS A 145 -5.35 10.64 -8.44
C LYS A 145 -4.96 9.20 -8.75
N LYS A 146 -3.67 8.92 -8.96
CA LYS A 146 -3.13 7.58 -9.24
C LYS A 146 -3.45 6.60 -8.11
N CYS A 147 -3.28 7.04 -6.87
CA CYS A 147 -3.58 6.22 -5.71
C CYS A 147 -5.09 5.99 -5.52
N CYS A 148 -5.91 7.04 -5.68
CA CYS A 148 -7.37 6.94 -5.52
C CYS A 148 -8.08 6.18 -6.66
N SER A 149 -7.51 6.13 -7.88
CA SER A 149 -8.15 5.44 -9.00
C SER A 149 -8.22 3.92 -8.80
N PHE A 150 -7.21 3.34 -8.15
CA PHE A 150 -7.17 1.91 -7.86
C PHE A 150 -8.26 1.50 -6.87
N HIS A 151 -8.41 2.27 -5.80
CA HIS A 151 -9.49 2.10 -4.81
C HIS A 151 -10.88 2.05 -5.49
N LYS A 152 -11.07 2.86 -6.55
CA LYS A 152 -12.32 2.89 -7.31
C LYS A 152 -12.47 1.81 -8.38
N SER A 153 -11.38 1.21 -8.88
CA SER A 153 -11.48 0.07 -9.81
C SER A 153 -11.78 -1.22 -9.05
N PHE A 154 -11.21 -1.39 -7.85
CA PHE A 154 -11.45 -2.55 -6.99
C PHE A 154 -12.81 -2.53 -6.29
N LEU A 155 -13.27 -1.36 -5.83
CA LEU A 155 -14.61 -1.22 -5.23
C LEU A 155 -15.76 -1.23 -6.24
N LYS A 156 -15.48 -1.25 -7.54
CA LYS A 156 -16.55 -1.44 -8.52
C LYS A 156 -16.95 -2.91 -8.50
N PRO A 157 -18.19 -3.26 -8.11
CA PRO A 157 -18.70 -4.58 -8.45
C PRO A 157 -18.56 -4.71 -9.96
N ASN A 158 -17.95 -5.81 -10.40
CA ASN A 158 -17.71 -6.17 -11.79
C ASN A 158 -18.77 -5.50 -12.68
N ARG A 159 -18.37 -4.48 -13.46
CA ARG A 159 -19.14 -4.15 -14.66
C ARG A 159 -19.18 -5.45 -15.43
N THR A 160 -20.35 -6.07 -15.48
CA THR A 160 -20.66 -7.26 -16.27
C THR A 160 -19.88 -7.15 -17.57
N THR A 161 -18.81 -7.92 -17.66
CA THR A 161 -18.03 -8.03 -18.86
C THR A 161 -18.96 -8.72 -19.86
N TYR A 162 -19.58 -7.92 -20.73
CA TYR A 162 -19.92 -8.37 -22.08
C TYR A 162 -18.58 -8.65 -22.78
N SER A 163 -17.89 -9.68 -22.32
CA SER A 163 -16.88 -10.39 -23.09
C SER A 163 -17.67 -11.37 -23.92
N THR A 164 -17.97 -10.91 -25.13
CA THR A 164 -18.60 -11.69 -26.19
C THR A 164 -17.88 -13.04 -26.30
N MET A 165 -18.68 -14.09 -26.24
CA MET A 165 -18.33 -15.51 -26.33
C MET A 165 -17.13 -15.79 -27.26
N SER A 166 -15.99 -16.18 -26.68
CA SER A 166 -14.91 -16.88 -27.40
C SER A 166 -14.74 -18.34 -26.94
N SER A 167 -15.64 -18.82 -26.08
CA SER A 167 -15.47 -20.08 -25.33
C SER A 167 -16.31 -21.23 -25.90
N PHE A 168 -15.99 -21.68 -27.11
CA PHE A 168 -16.37 -23.04 -27.54
C PHE A 168 -15.16 -23.99 -27.66
N LEU A 169 -13.93 -23.47 -27.64
CA LEU A 169 -12.70 -24.29 -27.72
C LEU A 169 -11.79 -24.22 -26.47
N GLN A 170 -12.13 -23.40 -25.46
CA GLN A 170 -11.35 -23.33 -24.21
C GLN A 170 -11.53 -24.55 -23.29
N SER A 171 -12.53 -25.42 -23.53
CA SER A 171 -12.77 -26.60 -22.68
C SER A 171 -11.75 -27.73 -22.85
N LEU A 172 -10.86 -27.64 -23.84
CA LEU A 172 -9.84 -28.67 -24.13
C LEU A 172 -8.49 -28.39 -23.46
N ILE A 173 -8.33 -27.23 -22.82
CA ILE A 173 -7.18 -26.99 -21.94
C ILE A 173 -7.63 -27.43 -20.56
N THR A 174 -7.12 -28.57 -20.09
CA THR A 174 -7.26 -29.00 -18.70
C THR A 174 -6.55 -27.95 -17.83
N GLN A 175 -7.26 -26.88 -17.48
CA GLN A 175 -6.71 -25.80 -16.68
C GLN A 175 -6.43 -26.36 -15.29
N ALA A 176 -5.15 -26.51 -15.02
CA ALA A 176 -4.65 -26.80 -13.69
C ALA A 176 -5.16 -25.74 -12.70
N GLU A 177 -5.75 -26.17 -11.59
CA GLU A 177 -6.11 -25.25 -10.51
C GLU A 177 -4.86 -24.47 -10.08
N PRO A 178 -4.94 -23.12 -10.01
CA PRO A 178 -3.80 -22.30 -9.64
C PRO A 178 -3.39 -22.57 -8.19
N CYS A 179 -2.08 -22.65 -7.97
CA CYS A 179 -1.48 -22.98 -6.68
C CYS A 179 -0.71 -21.80 -6.11
N PHE A 180 -1.00 -21.43 -4.86
CA PHE A 180 -0.44 -20.29 -4.16
C PHE A 180 0.23 -20.72 -2.85
N PRO A 181 1.57 -20.76 -2.77
CA PRO A 181 2.27 -20.79 -1.49
C PRO A 181 1.96 -19.53 -0.67
N MET A 182 1.52 -19.76 0.56
CA MET A 182 1.27 -18.73 1.57
C MET A 182 2.29 -18.85 2.69
N PHE A 183 3.06 -17.79 2.93
CA PHE A 183 4.15 -17.77 3.90
C PHE A 183 4.29 -16.38 4.53
N GLY A 184 4.97 -16.26 5.67
CA GLY A 184 5.30 -14.98 6.29
C GLY A 184 5.01 -14.92 7.79
N PRO A 185 5.56 -13.91 8.48
CA PRO A 185 5.47 -13.77 9.94
C PRO A 185 4.04 -13.67 10.45
N GLY A 186 3.12 -13.07 9.70
CA GLY A 186 1.72 -12.92 10.10
C GLY A 186 0.95 -14.25 10.22
N LEU A 187 1.51 -15.38 9.78
CA LEU A 187 0.94 -16.70 10.03
C LEU A 187 1.20 -17.23 11.45
N GLU A 188 2.22 -16.70 12.13
CA GLU A 188 2.75 -17.25 13.38
C GLU A 188 2.75 -16.23 14.52
N ASP A 189 2.98 -14.96 14.21
CA ASP A 189 3.22 -13.92 15.21
C ASP A 189 1.94 -13.24 15.72
N LEU A 190 0.80 -13.43 15.02
CA LEU A 190 -0.49 -12.85 15.42
C LEU A 190 -1.15 -13.63 16.57
N ASP A 191 -1.88 -12.90 17.43
CA ASP A 191 -2.66 -13.49 18.52
C ASP A 191 -3.80 -14.36 17.98
N GLN A 192 -4.33 -14.01 16.80
CA GLN A 192 -5.37 -14.76 16.10
C GLN A 192 -4.83 -15.43 14.84
N SER A 193 -5.16 -16.71 14.65
CA SER A 193 -4.68 -17.48 13.50
C SER A 193 -5.54 -17.24 12.27
N LEU A 194 -4.98 -16.53 11.29
CA LEU A 194 -5.61 -16.30 9.98
C LEU A 194 -6.09 -17.61 9.33
N VAL A 195 -5.22 -18.63 9.30
CA VAL A 195 -5.51 -19.92 8.67
C VAL A 195 -6.67 -20.64 9.35
N TYR A 196 -6.74 -20.58 10.69
CA TYR A 196 -7.84 -21.19 11.43
C TYR A 196 -9.18 -20.54 11.07
N THR A 197 -9.23 -19.20 11.02
CA THR A 197 -10.43 -18.47 10.63
C THR A 197 -10.81 -18.75 9.17
N MET A 198 -9.84 -18.82 8.25
CA MET A 198 -10.08 -19.18 6.85
C MET A 198 -10.74 -20.55 6.70
N MET A 199 -10.31 -21.55 7.48
CA MET A 199 -10.89 -22.91 7.42
C MET A 199 -12.31 -22.99 7.98
N ALA A 200 -12.71 -22.02 8.82
CA ALA A 200 -14.03 -21.94 9.41
C ALA A 200 -14.98 -20.99 8.63
N SER A 201 -14.49 -20.31 7.60
CA SER A 201 -15.27 -19.29 6.88
C SER A 201 -16.24 -19.91 5.87
N PRO A 202 -17.52 -19.49 5.87
CA PRO A 202 -18.48 -19.92 4.85
C PRO A 202 -18.27 -19.20 3.51
N ASP A 203 -17.66 -18.01 3.51
CA ASP A 203 -17.49 -17.18 2.30
C ASP A 203 -16.40 -17.70 1.37
N ILE A 204 -15.44 -18.45 1.92
CA ILE A 204 -14.42 -19.18 1.18
C ILE A 204 -14.57 -20.64 1.54
N LEU A 205 -15.28 -21.39 0.71
CA LEU A 205 -15.57 -22.79 1.01
C LEU A 205 -14.31 -23.64 0.87
N PRO A 206 -13.76 -24.21 1.96
CA PRO A 206 -12.67 -25.17 1.86
C PRO A 206 -13.22 -26.46 1.27
N LEU A 207 -12.76 -26.80 0.08
CA LEU A 207 -13.03 -28.09 -0.54
C LEU A 207 -12.08 -29.11 0.09
N ALA A 208 -12.61 -30.21 0.63
CA ALA A 208 -11.80 -31.33 1.07
C ALA A 208 -10.91 -31.76 -0.10
N GLY A 209 -9.59 -31.63 0.07
CA GLY A 209 -8.64 -31.75 -1.03
C GLY A 209 -8.81 -33.05 -1.80
N MET A 210 -9.07 -32.95 -3.10
CA MET A 210 -8.86 -34.08 -4.00
C MET A 210 -7.34 -34.31 -4.09
N PRO A 211 -6.83 -35.53 -3.84
CA PRO A 211 -5.40 -35.82 -3.76
C PRO A 211 -4.73 -35.84 -5.15
N SER A 212 -4.82 -34.75 -5.91
CA SER A 212 -4.29 -34.69 -7.29
C SER A 212 -2.86 -34.15 -7.36
N ARG A 213 -2.38 -33.41 -6.35
CA ARG A 213 -1.04 -32.77 -6.34
C ARG A 213 -0.38 -32.83 -4.97
N GLN A 214 0.07 -34.02 -4.57
CA GLN A 214 0.85 -34.17 -3.35
C GLN A 214 2.29 -33.74 -3.62
N ILE A 215 2.74 -32.63 -3.04
CA ILE A 215 4.15 -32.24 -3.06
C ILE A 215 4.86 -33.05 -1.96
N GLN A 216 5.89 -33.81 -2.35
CA GLN A 216 6.66 -34.66 -1.42
C GLN A 216 7.11 -33.85 -0.20
N GLY A 217 6.68 -34.30 0.99
CA GLY A 217 7.07 -33.72 2.28
C GLY A 217 6.29 -32.50 2.79
N ILE A 218 5.41 -31.88 1.98
CA ILE A 218 4.65 -30.67 2.39
C ILE A 218 3.13 -30.94 2.44
N GLY A 219 2.61 -31.84 1.59
CA GLY A 219 1.19 -32.14 1.48
C GLY A 219 0.53 -31.53 0.25
N SER A 220 -0.79 -31.65 0.12
CA SER A 220 -1.56 -31.19 -1.04
C SER A 220 -2.04 -29.74 -0.95
N GLY A 221 -1.96 -29.13 0.23
CA GLY A 221 -2.60 -27.83 0.49
C GLY A 221 -4.10 -27.95 0.72
N VAL A 222 -4.76 -26.80 0.79
CA VAL A 222 -6.22 -26.69 0.92
C VAL A 222 -6.76 -26.01 -0.33
N SER A 223 -7.68 -26.70 -1.00
CA SER A 223 -8.43 -26.15 -2.13
C SER A 223 -9.58 -25.30 -1.62
N PHE A 224 -9.77 -24.14 -2.23
CA PHE A 224 -10.83 -23.20 -1.92
C PHE A 224 -11.62 -22.88 -3.18
N ASN A 225 -12.91 -22.58 -3.03
CA ASN A 225 -13.75 -22.07 -4.11
C ASN A 225 -14.18 -20.63 -3.80
N LEU A 226 -13.89 -19.71 -4.72
CA LEU A 226 -14.39 -18.34 -4.69
C LEU A 226 -15.11 -18.05 -6.00
N ASN A 227 -16.40 -17.74 -5.94
CA ASN A 227 -17.23 -17.38 -7.10
C ASN A 227 -17.12 -18.39 -8.27
N GLY A 228 -17.05 -19.69 -7.97
CA GLY A 228 -16.94 -20.75 -8.99
C GLY A 228 -15.54 -20.98 -9.55
N ARG A 229 -14.51 -20.26 -9.08
CA ARG A 229 -13.10 -20.53 -9.40
C ARG A 229 -12.45 -21.30 -8.26
N ASN A 230 -11.91 -22.47 -8.58
CA ASN A 230 -11.11 -23.25 -7.63
C ASN A 230 -9.66 -22.75 -7.64
N PHE A 231 -9.04 -22.73 -6.47
CA PHE A 231 -7.61 -22.48 -6.30
C PHE A 231 -7.08 -23.23 -5.08
N ASN A 232 -5.77 -23.48 -5.03
CA ASN A 232 -5.13 -24.20 -3.94
C ASN A 232 -4.17 -23.29 -3.18
N ILE A 233 -4.23 -23.30 -1.85
CA ILE A 233 -3.26 -22.59 -0.99
C ILE A 233 -2.40 -23.62 -0.25
N LEU A 234 -1.08 -23.47 -0.38
CA LEU A 234 -0.08 -24.23 0.37
C LEU A 234 0.47 -23.36 1.49
N THR A 235 0.04 -23.59 2.73
CA THR A 235 0.55 -22.82 3.87
C THR A 235 1.91 -23.34 4.32
N LEU A 236 2.92 -22.49 4.26
CA LEU A 236 4.31 -22.78 4.65
C LEU A 236 4.62 -22.10 5.98
N TYR A 237 4.72 -22.89 7.04
CA TYR A 237 5.09 -22.43 8.38
C TYR A 237 6.61 -22.50 8.58
N SER A 238 7.18 -21.50 9.24
CA SER A 238 8.59 -21.44 9.63
C SER A 238 8.86 -22.21 10.92
N LYS A 239 7.87 -22.26 11.83
CA LYS A 239 7.93 -22.93 13.13
C LYS A 239 7.02 -24.16 13.17
N THR A 240 7.45 -25.18 13.91
CA THR A 240 6.58 -26.34 14.14
C THR A 240 5.43 -25.98 15.08
N ARG A 241 4.30 -26.72 15.01
CA ARG A 241 3.13 -26.51 15.90
C ARG A 241 3.50 -26.56 17.40
N LYS A 242 4.50 -27.38 17.77
CA LYS A 242 4.97 -27.53 19.16
C LYS A 242 5.81 -26.33 19.62
N GLU A 243 6.56 -25.70 18.73
CA GLU A 243 7.33 -24.47 19.00
C GLU A 243 6.37 -23.27 19.13
N ARG A 244 5.37 -23.15 18.24
CA ARG A 244 4.31 -22.11 18.33
C ARG A 244 3.55 -22.09 19.67
N GLN A 245 3.39 -23.24 20.32
CA GLN A 245 2.71 -23.33 21.62
C GLN A 245 3.63 -23.05 22.82
N ARG A 246 4.96 -23.14 22.65
CA ARG A 246 5.95 -22.93 23.71
C ARG A 246 6.57 -21.52 23.68
N ASP A 247 6.70 -20.92 22.49
CA ASP A 247 7.46 -19.69 22.25
C ASP A 247 6.69 -18.38 22.56
N LYS A 248 5.77 -18.35 23.54
CA LYS A 248 5.29 -17.06 24.06
C LYS A 248 6.38 -16.28 24.83
N ALA A 249 7.57 -16.86 25.01
CA ALA A 249 8.65 -16.28 25.82
C ALA A 249 10.05 -16.26 25.15
N ASP A 250 10.31 -16.98 24.05
CA ASP A 250 11.65 -17.09 23.46
C ASP A 250 11.71 -16.51 22.03
N THR A 251 12.48 -15.42 21.86
CA THR A 251 12.60 -14.62 20.63
C THR A 251 13.62 -15.15 19.60
N ASN A 252 14.27 -16.29 19.84
CA ASN A 252 15.33 -16.83 18.98
C ASN A 252 14.96 -18.15 18.28
N SER A 253 13.79 -18.19 17.64
CA SER A 253 13.39 -19.33 16.81
C SER A 253 14.10 -19.27 15.44
N ILE A 254 15.03 -20.19 15.20
CA ILE A 254 15.69 -20.39 13.90
C ILE A 254 14.63 -20.72 12.83
N ASN A 255 14.53 -19.90 11.78
CA ASN A 255 13.58 -20.10 10.68
C ASN A 255 13.95 -21.36 9.88
N LYS A 256 13.11 -22.39 9.92
CA LYS A 256 13.43 -23.70 9.31
C LYS A 256 13.20 -23.76 7.80
N MET A 257 12.71 -22.69 7.16
CA MET A 257 12.53 -22.67 5.71
C MET A 257 13.78 -22.20 4.95
N PHE A 258 14.66 -21.47 5.64
CA PHE A 258 15.83 -20.83 5.06
C PHE A 258 17.10 -21.31 5.76
N TYR A 259 18.19 -21.39 5.01
CA TYR A 259 19.53 -21.49 5.58
C TYR A 259 20.37 -20.31 5.12
N GLU A 260 21.22 -19.84 6.01
CA GLU A 260 22.10 -18.71 5.77
C GLU A 260 23.32 -19.15 4.96
N VAL A 261 23.62 -18.42 3.89
CA VAL A 261 24.85 -18.55 3.11
C VAL A 261 25.58 -17.23 3.18
N SER A 262 26.67 -17.19 3.95
CA SER A 262 27.56 -16.04 4.01
C SER A 262 28.36 -15.98 2.70
N ASN A 263 28.18 -14.93 1.92
CA ASN A 263 29.02 -14.69 0.75
C ASN A 263 30.41 -14.21 1.17
N VAL A 264 31.38 -14.36 0.26
CA VAL A 264 32.79 -13.93 0.45
C VAL A 264 32.88 -12.43 0.75
N ASP A 265 31.90 -11.64 0.28
CA ASP A 265 31.81 -10.19 0.49
C ASP A 265 31.23 -9.80 1.86
N GLY A 266 30.93 -10.77 2.74
CA GLY A 266 30.31 -10.53 4.05
C GLY A 266 28.80 -10.27 4.00
N THR A 267 28.17 -10.38 2.83
CA THR A 267 26.72 -10.29 2.67
C THR A 267 26.06 -11.63 2.97
N THR A 268 25.07 -11.62 3.87
CA THR A 268 24.24 -12.78 4.18
C THR A 268 23.19 -12.96 3.08
N GLN A 269 23.23 -14.10 2.39
CA GLN A 269 22.18 -14.52 1.45
C GLN A 269 21.38 -15.68 2.04
N TYR A 270 20.06 -15.62 1.96
CA TYR A 270 19.19 -16.72 2.39
C TYR A 270 18.88 -17.64 1.21
N LYS A 271 18.99 -18.95 1.43
CA LYS A 271 18.58 -19.98 0.46
C LYS A 271 17.49 -20.87 1.03
N LEU A 272 16.62 -21.33 0.14
CA LEU A 272 15.49 -22.19 0.48
C LEU A 272 15.88 -23.66 0.54
N ILE A 273 15.24 -24.39 1.45
CA ILE A 273 15.27 -25.86 1.45
C ILE A 273 14.62 -26.41 0.17
N GLU A 274 15.17 -27.51 -0.35
CA GLU A 274 14.76 -28.14 -1.61
C GLU A 274 13.24 -28.37 -1.74
N HIS A 275 12.58 -28.80 -0.67
CA HIS A 275 11.13 -29.04 -0.71
C HIS A 275 10.33 -27.76 -0.94
N VAL A 276 10.77 -26.64 -0.37
CA VAL A 276 10.16 -25.33 -0.58
C VAL A 276 10.47 -24.82 -1.99
N GLN A 277 11.68 -25.07 -2.51
CA GLN A 277 12.01 -24.76 -3.91
C GLN A 277 11.06 -25.48 -4.89
N ASN A 278 10.73 -26.76 -4.63
CA ASN A 278 9.78 -27.50 -5.45
C ASN A 278 8.38 -26.87 -5.45
N VAL A 279 7.92 -26.37 -4.29
CA VAL A 279 6.66 -25.61 -4.21
C VAL A 279 6.75 -24.34 -5.04
N CYS A 280 7.83 -23.57 -4.88
CA CYS A 280 8.04 -22.34 -5.66
C CYS A 280 8.09 -22.60 -7.16
N ARG A 281 8.56 -23.77 -7.63
CA ARG A 281 8.54 -24.14 -9.06
C ARG A 281 7.14 -24.38 -9.62
N LEU A 282 6.23 -24.87 -8.79
CA LEU A 282 4.85 -25.19 -9.19
C LEU A 282 3.86 -24.04 -8.94
N ALA A 283 4.30 -23.00 -8.23
CA ALA A 283 3.47 -21.86 -7.84
C ALA A 283 3.08 -20.97 -9.04
N ASN A 284 1.80 -20.62 -9.12
CA ASN A 284 1.25 -19.66 -10.09
C ASN A 284 1.31 -18.21 -9.61
N GLY A 285 1.45 -18.01 -8.30
CA GLY A 285 1.57 -16.73 -7.62
C GLY A 285 1.97 -16.96 -6.17
N PHE A 286 2.16 -15.89 -5.40
CA PHE A 286 2.63 -15.98 -4.02
C PHE A 286 1.74 -15.16 -3.10
N ILE A 287 1.54 -15.64 -1.87
CA ILE A 287 0.87 -14.91 -0.81
C ILE A 287 1.87 -14.72 0.34
N TYR A 288 2.22 -13.47 0.62
CA TYR A 288 3.05 -13.09 1.76
C TYR A 288 2.18 -12.51 2.87
N VAL A 289 2.19 -13.11 4.06
CA VAL A 289 1.42 -12.63 5.21
C VAL A 289 2.34 -11.83 6.12
N ALA A 290 2.20 -10.51 6.09
CA ALA A 290 2.96 -9.59 6.92
C ALA A 290 2.23 -9.34 8.25
N ASP A 291 2.98 -9.27 9.34
CA ASP A 291 2.46 -8.73 10.60
C ASP A 291 2.47 -7.20 10.50
N ALA A 292 1.27 -6.61 10.52
CA ALA A 292 1.05 -5.18 10.41
C ALA A 292 0.71 -4.52 11.77
N GLU A 293 0.88 -5.21 12.89
CA GLU A 293 0.63 -4.64 14.22
C GLU A 293 1.80 -3.70 14.62
N ASP A 294 1.49 -2.44 14.94
CA ASP A 294 2.50 -1.36 15.17
C ASP A 294 3.37 -1.58 16.41
N HIS A 295 2.86 -2.31 17.41
CA HIS A 295 3.52 -2.50 18.70
C HIS A 295 4.68 -3.52 18.68
N LYS A 296 4.94 -4.18 17.54
CA LYS A 296 5.98 -5.20 17.41
C LYS A 296 7.21 -4.64 16.68
N GLY A 297 8.39 -5.06 17.11
CA GLY A 297 9.65 -4.74 16.42
C GLY A 297 9.77 -5.58 15.15
N HIS A 298 9.73 -4.94 13.99
CA HIS A 298 9.80 -5.61 12.69
C HIS A 298 11.19 -5.46 12.05
N ASN A 299 11.80 -6.56 11.61
CA ASN A 299 13.05 -6.53 10.84
C ASN A 299 12.75 -6.68 9.35
N ARG A 300 12.29 -5.57 8.75
CA ARG A 300 11.79 -5.53 7.37
C ARG A 300 12.86 -5.85 6.33
N GLN A 301 14.14 -5.60 6.62
CA GLN A 301 15.24 -5.98 5.76
C GLN A 301 15.41 -7.50 5.67
N ILE A 302 15.30 -8.21 6.79
CA ILE A 302 15.33 -9.68 6.79
C ILE A 302 14.09 -10.24 6.09
N GLU A 303 12.91 -9.67 6.35
CA GLU A 303 11.67 -10.06 5.68
C GLU A 303 11.78 -9.93 4.15
N PHE A 304 12.33 -8.82 3.66
CA PHE A 304 12.59 -8.62 2.23
C PHE A 304 13.58 -9.65 1.67
N ALA A 305 14.63 -10.00 2.41
CA ALA A 305 15.61 -10.99 1.98
C ALA A 305 14.98 -12.40 1.88
N TRP A 306 14.14 -12.78 2.85
CA TRP A 306 13.37 -14.04 2.81
C TRP A 306 12.37 -14.06 1.66
N MET A 307 11.67 -12.95 1.45
CA MET A 307 10.73 -12.82 0.34
C MET A 307 11.46 -12.92 -1.01
N SER A 308 12.60 -12.24 -1.16
CA SER A 308 13.42 -12.30 -2.37
C SER A 308 13.91 -13.73 -2.66
N ALA A 309 14.27 -14.50 -1.63
CA ALA A 309 14.65 -15.90 -1.79
C ALA A 309 13.48 -16.80 -2.23
N MET A 310 12.26 -16.53 -1.75
CA MET A 310 11.04 -17.23 -2.20
C MET A 310 10.66 -16.89 -3.64
N LEU A 311 10.94 -15.66 -4.05
CA LEU A 311 10.57 -15.10 -5.34
C LEU A 311 11.67 -15.25 -6.40
N ASP A 312 12.73 -16.00 -6.12
CA ASP A 312 13.88 -16.18 -7.00
C ASP A 312 13.44 -16.52 -8.45
N PRO A 313 13.83 -15.73 -9.46
CA PRO A 313 13.45 -15.96 -10.86
C PRO A 313 14.00 -17.28 -11.42
N THR A 314 15.02 -17.89 -10.80
CA THR A 314 15.50 -19.23 -11.19
C THR A 314 14.49 -20.33 -10.87
N LEU A 315 13.56 -20.08 -9.94
CA LEU A 315 12.52 -21.02 -9.54
C LEU A 315 11.28 -20.93 -10.43
N GLY A 316 11.17 -19.98 -11.35
CA GLY A 316 10.05 -19.90 -12.29
C GLY A 316 9.80 -18.49 -12.81
N PRO A 317 8.73 -18.28 -13.60
CA PRO A 317 8.50 -17.02 -14.29
C PRO A 317 8.45 -15.80 -13.34
N SER A 318 9.07 -14.69 -13.74
CA SER A 318 9.07 -13.44 -12.97
C SER A 318 7.71 -12.75 -12.94
N ALA A 319 6.85 -13.00 -13.93
CA ALA A 319 5.53 -12.37 -14.07
C ALA A 319 4.47 -12.85 -13.06
N ARG A 320 4.81 -13.78 -12.16
CA ARG A 320 3.87 -14.36 -11.19
C ARG A 320 3.49 -13.30 -10.14
N PRO A 321 2.18 -13.07 -9.90
CA PRO A 321 1.75 -12.04 -8.97
C PRO A 321 2.10 -12.37 -7.51
N LEU A 322 2.34 -11.33 -6.72
CA LEU A 322 2.58 -11.40 -5.28
C LEU A 322 1.48 -10.63 -4.53
N LEU A 323 0.66 -11.33 -3.76
CA LEU A 323 -0.29 -10.71 -2.83
C LEU A 323 0.36 -10.61 -1.45
N ILE A 324 0.41 -9.40 -0.89
CA ILE A 324 0.86 -9.13 0.47
C ILE A 324 -0.37 -8.87 1.33
N LEU A 325 -0.60 -9.73 2.32
CA LEU A 325 -1.64 -9.57 3.31
C LEU A 325 -1.07 -8.84 4.52
N SER A 326 -1.40 -7.56 4.64
CA SER A 326 -1.07 -6.69 5.77
C SER A 326 -2.02 -7.03 6.93
N CYS A 327 -1.60 -7.93 7.81
CA CYS A 327 -2.50 -8.61 8.74
C CYS A 327 -2.39 -8.09 10.17
N ILE A 328 -3.55 -7.86 10.80
CA ILE A 328 -3.67 -7.62 12.25
C ILE A 328 -4.58 -8.68 12.88
N SER A 329 -4.40 -8.95 14.17
CA SER A 329 -5.22 -9.94 14.87
C SER A 329 -6.70 -9.54 14.91
N CYS A 330 -6.98 -8.28 15.25
CA CYS A 330 -8.33 -7.71 15.33
C CYS A 330 -8.31 -6.18 15.25
N ALA A 331 -9.46 -5.56 14.98
CA ALA A 331 -9.63 -4.11 14.80
C ALA A 331 -9.21 -3.25 16.01
N SER A 332 -9.07 -3.83 17.20
CA SER A 332 -8.59 -3.10 18.39
C SER A 332 -7.07 -2.91 18.43
N LYS A 333 -6.31 -3.56 17.54
CA LYS A 333 -4.86 -3.42 17.44
C LYS A 333 -4.50 -2.26 16.51
N GLU A 334 -3.50 -1.49 16.89
CA GLU A 334 -2.97 -0.44 16.00
C GLU A 334 -2.27 -1.06 14.79
N ARG A 335 -2.55 -0.50 13.61
CA ARG A 335 -2.11 -0.98 12.30
C ARG A 335 -1.05 -0.06 11.71
N ILE A 336 -0.03 -0.65 11.09
CA ILE A 336 0.85 0.01 10.14
C ILE A 336 0.13 0.11 8.80
N PRO A 337 -0.13 1.30 8.25
CA PRO A 337 -0.87 1.43 7.00
C PRO A 337 -0.16 0.75 5.82
N CYS A 338 -0.94 0.18 4.89
CA CYS A 338 -0.44 -0.68 3.81
C CYS A 338 0.63 -0.01 2.93
N VAL A 339 0.52 1.31 2.69
CA VAL A 339 1.48 2.06 1.87
C VAL A 339 2.84 2.15 2.53
N TYR A 340 2.89 2.29 3.86
CA TYR A 340 4.16 2.30 4.58
C TYR A 340 4.76 0.91 4.65
N LEU A 341 3.94 -0.12 4.84
CA LEU A 341 4.39 -1.51 4.76
C LEU A 341 5.03 -1.80 3.39
N ALA A 342 4.42 -1.33 2.30
CA ALA A 342 4.96 -1.49 0.94
C ALA A 342 6.35 -0.83 0.79
N HIS A 343 6.54 0.37 1.33
CA HIS A 343 7.83 1.05 1.33
C HIS A 343 8.86 0.36 2.23
N GLN A 344 8.46 -0.07 3.42
CA GLN A 344 9.34 -0.78 4.37
C GLN A 344 9.86 -2.09 3.79
N LEU A 345 9.00 -2.82 3.07
CA LEU A 345 9.34 -4.04 2.36
C LEU A 345 9.97 -3.78 0.99
N GLN A 346 10.24 -2.52 0.62
CA GLN A 346 10.88 -2.13 -0.64
C GLN A 346 10.25 -2.78 -1.87
N LEU A 347 8.92 -2.91 -1.89
CA LEU A 347 8.21 -3.63 -2.95
C LEU A 347 8.39 -3.00 -4.33
N ASN A 348 8.75 -1.71 -4.38
CA ASN A 348 9.12 -1.00 -5.61
C ASN A 348 10.36 -1.57 -6.32
N LEU A 349 11.16 -2.41 -5.65
CA LEU A 349 12.32 -3.10 -6.25
C LEU A 349 11.93 -4.44 -6.91
N LEU A 350 10.68 -4.87 -6.77
CA LEU A 350 10.22 -6.14 -7.33
C LEU A 350 9.73 -5.93 -8.77
N ASP A 351 10.37 -6.63 -9.71
CA ASP A 351 10.00 -6.63 -11.14
C ASP A 351 8.80 -7.56 -11.43
N ARG A 352 7.72 -7.44 -10.65
CA ARG A 352 6.50 -8.24 -10.83
C ARG A 352 5.25 -7.53 -10.31
N PRO A 353 4.04 -7.94 -10.76
CA PRO A 353 2.80 -7.43 -10.20
C PRO A 353 2.69 -7.77 -8.72
N TRP A 354 2.44 -6.78 -7.88
CA TRP A 354 2.18 -6.98 -6.46
C TRP A 354 1.06 -6.08 -5.96
N MET A 355 0.39 -6.51 -4.89
CA MET A 355 -0.59 -5.71 -4.15
C MET A 355 -0.47 -5.97 -2.66
N VAL A 356 -0.51 -4.91 -1.86
CA VAL A 356 -0.69 -4.99 -0.41
C VAL A 356 -2.17 -4.76 -0.10
N GLN A 357 -2.76 -5.70 0.63
CA GLN A 357 -4.15 -5.66 1.08
C GLN A 357 -4.19 -5.75 2.61
N ASP A 358 -4.82 -4.78 3.23
CA ASP A 358 -5.11 -4.80 4.66
C ASP A 358 -6.16 -5.87 4.96
N ILE A 359 -5.85 -6.72 5.93
CA ILE A 359 -6.75 -7.78 6.41
C ILE A 359 -6.82 -7.85 7.93
N GLU A 360 -7.93 -8.38 8.43
CA GLU A 360 -8.13 -8.70 9.84
C GLU A 360 -8.27 -10.22 10.02
N ALA A 361 -7.41 -10.85 10.83
CA ALA A 361 -7.41 -12.30 11.01
C ALA A 361 -8.69 -12.84 11.65
N ALA A 362 -9.33 -12.05 12.53
CA ALA A 362 -10.55 -12.42 13.23
C ALA A 362 -11.79 -12.53 12.32
N THR A 363 -11.91 -11.61 11.36
CA THR A 363 -13.12 -11.40 10.56
C THR A 363 -12.91 -11.74 9.09
N LEU A 364 -11.66 -11.87 8.64
CA LEU A 364 -11.25 -12.03 7.25
C LEU A 364 -11.65 -10.85 6.34
N VAL A 365 -12.01 -9.70 6.91
CA VAL A 365 -12.28 -8.49 6.14
C VAL A 365 -11.07 -8.14 5.29
N GLY A 366 -11.29 -7.87 4.00
CA GLY A 366 -10.25 -7.57 3.01
C GLY A 366 -9.60 -8.81 2.35
N LEU A 367 -9.78 -10.02 2.89
CA LEU A 367 -9.16 -11.22 2.30
C LEU A 367 -9.72 -11.52 0.90
N LEU A 368 -11.03 -11.43 0.73
CA LEU A 368 -11.70 -11.71 -0.54
C LEU A 368 -11.21 -10.77 -1.66
N ASP A 369 -11.06 -9.48 -1.36
CA ASP A 369 -10.54 -8.48 -2.31
C ASP A 369 -9.11 -8.83 -2.75
N GLY A 370 -8.28 -9.23 -1.78
CA GLY A 370 -6.91 -9.71 -2.02
C GLY A 370 -6.85 -10.93 -2.94
N ILE A 371 -7.62 -11.96 -2.62
CA ILE A 371 -7.66 -13.20 -3.40
C ILE A 371 -8.25 -12.96 -4.80
N GLN A 372 -9.27 -12.11 -4.92
CA GLN A 372 -9.83 -11.74 -6.22
C GLN A 372 -8.78 -11.08 -7.11
N TRP A 373 -8.04 -10.08 -6.60
CA TRP A 373 -6.93 -9.45 -7.33
C TRP A 373 -5.91 -10.49 -7.80
N LEU A 374 -5.54 -11.43 -6.92
CA LEU A 374 -4.56 -12.47 -7.22
C LEU A 374 -5.04 -13.36 -8.37
N LEU A 375 -6.30 -13.81 -8.34
CA LEU A 375 -6.89 -14.64 -9.39
C LEU A 375 -7.05 -13.91 -10.73
N GLU A 376 -7.21 -12.58 -10.73
CA GLU A 376 -7.28 -11.77 -11.95
C GLU A 376 -5.90 -11.60 -12.61
N HIS A 377 -4.82 -11.62 -11.83
CA HIS A 377 -3.45 -11.40 -12.30
C HIS A 377 -2.69 -12.69 -12.65
N VAL A 378 -3.26 -13.85 -12.35
CA VAL A 378 -2.72 -15.13 -12.82
C VAL A 378 -3.08 -15.30 -14.29
N LYS A 379 -2.08 -15.17 -15.16
CA LYS A 379 -2.22 -15.53 -16.57
C LYS A 379 -2.24 -17.05 -16.70
N HIS A 380 -3.30 -17.56 -17.34
CA HIS A 380 -3.44 -18.97 -17.71
C HIS A 380 -2.52 -19.34 -18.88
#